data_AF-A0A1K1NZT4-F1
#
_entry.id   AF-A0A1K1NZT4-F1
#
_cell.length_a   1.000
_cell.length_b   1.000
_cell.length_c   1.000
_cell.angle_alpha   90.00
_cell.angle_beta   90.00
_cell.angle_gamma   90.00
#
_symmetry.space_group_name_H-M   'P 1'
#
loop_
_entity.id
_entity.type
_entity.pdbx_description
1 polymer ?
#
loop_
_entity_poly.entity_id
_entity_poly.type
_entity_poly.pdbx_seq_one_letter_code
_entity_poly.pdbx_strand_id
1 'polypeptide(L)' 'MVTVYATLIVRGAKTFAQVPNNLKPAVQAELEALGLGTDGKPLPEEPVKEE' A
#
# COMPACT_ATOMS: atom_id res chain seq x y z
N MET A 1 -8.10 -5.58 -9.43
CA MET A 1 -7.98 -6.46 -8.23
C MET A 1 -6.89 -5.98 -7.28
N VAL A 2 -5.67 -5.68 -7.75
CA VAL A 2 -4.56 -5.12 -6.94
C VAL A 2 -4.97 -3.85 -6.20
N THR A 3 -5.53 -2.86 -6.92
CA THR A 3 -6.03 -1.61 -6.36
C THR A 3 -7.12 -1.83 -5.30
N VAL A 4 -7.98 -2.85 -5.45
CA VAL A 4 -8.99 -3.20 -4.44
C VAL A 4 -8.32 -3.67 -3.16
N TYR A 5 -7.31 -4.54 -3.26
CA TYR A 5 -6.54 -4.97 -2.08
C TYR A 5 -5.78 -3.79 -1.45
N ALA A 6 -5.15 -2.94 -2.26
CA ALA A 6 -4.52 -1.72 -1.77
C ALA A 6 -5.52 -0.85 -1.01
N THR A 7 -6.69 -0.53 -1.59
CA THR A 7 -7.75 0.25 -0.91
C THR A 7 -8.26 -0.43 0.37
N LEU A 8 -8.42 -1.76 0.39
CA LEU A 8 -8.84 -2.48 1.59
C LEU A 8 -7.77 -2.41 2.69
N ILE A 9 -6.49 -2.41 2.32
CA ILE A 9 -5.35 -2.23 3.21
C ILE A 9 -5.33 -0.81 3.76
N VAL A 10 -5.51 0.21 2.91
CA VAL A 10 -5.64 1.61 3.33
C VAL A 10 -6.79 1.82 4.30
N ARG A 11 -7.93 1.19 4.05
CA ARG A 11 -9.11 1.27 4.91
C ARG A 11 -8.98 0.46 6.21
N GLY A 12 -7.88 -0.28 6.42
CA GLY A 12 -7.69 -1.16 7.56
C GLY A 12 -8.65 -2.36 7.60
N ALA A 13 -9.37 -2.61 6.50
CA ALA A 13 -10.32 -3.71 6.37
C ALA A 13 -9.63 -5.05 6.06
N LYS A 14 -8.38 -4.99 5.58
CA LYS A 14 -7.59 -6.16 5.21
C LYS A 14 -6.10 -5.87 5.43
N THR A 15 -5.28 -6.87 5.72
CA THR A 15 -3.82 -6.70 5.85
C THR A 15 -3.07 -7.26 4.64
N PHE A 16 -1.84 -6.80 4.41
CA PHE A 16 -0.98 -7.32 3.35
C PHE A 16 -0.76 -8.85 3.45
N ALA A 17 -0.83 -9.41 4.66
CA ALA A 17 -0.77 -10.86 4.88
C ALA A 17 -1.95 -11.62 4.27
N GLN A 18 -3.11 -10.99 4.13
CA GLN A 18 -4.33 -11.56 3.54
C GLN A 18 -4.38 -11.39 2.01
N VAL A 19 -3.36 -10.78 1.41
CA VAL A 19 -3.21 -10.69 -0.05
C VAL A 19 -2.64 -12.01 -0.55
N PRO A 20 -3.17 -12.58 -1.65
CA PRO A 20 -2.59 -13.76 -2.28
C PRO A 20 -1.13 -13.52 -2.69
N ASN A 21 -0.24 -14.51 -2.51
CA ASN A 21 1.20 -14.34 -2.80
C ASN A 21 1.47 -13.89 -4.25
N ASN A 22 0.66 -14.30 -5.21
CA ASN A 22 0.77 -13.87 -6.62
C ASN A 22 0.46 -12.38 -6.82
N LEU A 23 -0.29 -11.76 -5.91
CA LEU A 23 -0.70 -10.35 -5.99
C LEU A 23 0.08 -9.45 -5.02
N LYS A 24 0.72 -10.02 -3.99
CA LYS A 24 1.57 -9.27 -3.04
C LYS A 24 2.58 -8.33 -3.70
N PRO A 25 3.41 -8.76 -4.68
CA PRO A 25 4.38 -7.86 -5.29
C PRO A 25 3.71 -6.70 -6.03
N ALA A 26 2.58 -6.95 -6.70
CA ALA A 26 1.83 -5.91 -7.40
C ALA A 26 1.12 -4.95 -6.42
N VAL A 27 0.57 -5.46 -5.31
CA VAL A 27 -0.08 -4.63 -4.27
C VAL A 27 0.94 -3.78 -3.54
N GLN A 28 2.14 -4.32 -3.28
CA GLN A 28 3.23 -3.56 -2.68
C GLN A 28 3.67 -2.42 -3.60
N ALA A 29 3.91 -2.70 -4.89
CA ALA A 29 4.29 -1.68 -5.86
C ALA A 29 3.22 -0.58 -5.99
N GLU A 30 1.94 -0.95 -5.97
CA GLU A 30 0.83 0.02 -6.01
C GLU A 30 0.78 0.88 -4.73
N LEU A 31 0.97 0.27 -3.56
CA LEU A 31 1.02 1.01 -2.29
C LEU A 31 2.21 1.98 -2.27
N GLU A 32 3.39 1.53 -2.70
CA GLU A 32 4.59 2.37 -2.81
C GLU A 32 4.39 3.53 -3.80
N ALA A 33 3.76 3.27 -4.96
CA ALA A 33 3.42 4.31 -5.93
C ALA A 33 2.42 5.35 -5.38
N LEU A 34 1.58 4.95 -4.43
CA LEU A 34 0.66 5.83 -3.71
C LEU A 34 1.30 6.54 -2.49
N GLY A 35 2.58 6.27 -2.20
CA GLY A 35 3.27 6.78 -1.00
C GLY A 35 2.79 6.13 0.30
N LEU A 36 2.24 4.92 0.21
CA LEU A 36 1.64 4.17 1.31
C LEU A 36 2.53 2.98 1.67
N GLY A 37 2.65 2.70 2.97
CA GLY A 37 3.31 1.49 3.46
C GLY A 37 2.46 0.24 3.25
N THR A 38 3.05 -0.94 3.51
CA THR A 38 2.36 -2.24 3.49
C THR A 38 1.19 -2.33 4.48
N ASP A 39 1.15 -1.44 5.45
CA ASP A 39 0.08 -1.30 6.44
C ASP A 39 -1.09 -0.43 5.97
N GLY A 40 -1.03 0.10 4.74
CA GLY A 40 -2.05 1.00 4.18
C GLY A 40 -2.05 2.39 4.77
N LYS A 41 -1.11 2.65 5.67
CA LYS A 41 -0.86 3.97 6.24
C LYS A 41 0.02 4.75 5.27
N PRO A 42 -0.21 6.07 5.13
CA PRO A 42 0.78 6.93 4.47
C PRO A 42 2.12 6.72 5.18
N LEU A 43 3.16 6.56 4.36
CA LEU A 43 4.52 6.69 4.89
C LEU A 43 4.56 8.07 5.57
N PRO A 44 5.08 8.17 6.80
CA PRO A 44 5.14 9.45 7.49
C PRO A 44 5.82 10.45 6.55
N GLU A 45 5.08 11.47 6.12
CA GLU A 45 5.65 12.65 5.47
C GLU A 45 6.66 13.24 6.45
N GLU A 46 7.94 13.02 6.21
CA GLU A 46 8.80 14.20 6.13
C GLU A 46 8.48 14.88 4.79
N PRO A 47 8.31 16.21 4.79
CA PRO A 47 7.76 16.95 3.67
C PRO A 47 8.63 16.77 2.43
N VAL A 48 7.99 16.83 1.26
CA VAL A 48 8.55 17.18 -0.05
C VAL A 48 10.05 17.55 0.01
N LYS A 49 10.94 16.63 -0.40
CA LYS A 49 12.25 17.03 -0.90
C LYS A 49 12.07 17.61 -2.29
N GLU A 50 11.80 18.91 -2.34
CA GLU A 50 12.31 19.76 -3.41
C GLU A 50 13.77 20.05 -3.07
N GLU A 51 14.71 19.36 -3.73
CA GLU A 51 16.11 19.80 -3.93
C GLU A 51 16.60 19.32 -5.30
#